data_AF-A0A8T7LGU0-F1
#
_entry.id   AF-A0A8T7LGU0-F1
#
_cell.length_a   1.000
_cell.length_b   1.000
_cell.length_c   1.000
_cell.angle_alpha   90.00
_cell.angle_beta   90.00
_cell.angle_gamma   90.00
#
_symmetry.space_group_name_H-M   'P 1'
#
loop_
_entity.id
_entity.type
_entity.pdbx_description
1 polymer ?
#
loop_
_entity_poly.entity_id
_entity_poly.type
_entity_poly.pdbx_seq_one_letter_code
_entity_poly.pdbx_strand_id
1 'polypeptide(L)'
;MIKRSVKLLLVLLVAACAPKPQVTPFAATVPPANPVGAVGQVATLVPTADPLPSRTPTLPPTATFTPSPTPTLTLTPTITPTPTATLTPAPTLTFTPIASATPTDPADDPNNTPVPTWTAPPPDPASQIADHYRLRRPISDSGANWVARTYPYGNTSGGRLQVHLGVDMENPRGTPILAAADGVVVYAGDDNAVRYGPSNTYYGNLVVIQHAFQSPEGQPVFSLYGHMQRVDVQIGQMVKQGDQIGSVGDSGVAFGPHLHFEVRVGDPSDYRSTRNPELWIYPYPGYGTLAGVVTDAGGARLYDVTLQVKSTDISRYAFSYADNTVNPDSTFNENFVLGDLPANYYEVTVSENGRLRFQQIVYIYSNRTTWLDVKLK
;
A
#
# COMPACT_ATOMS: atom_id res chain seq x y z
N MET A 1 -37.84 71.77 -32.74
CA MET A 1 -37.94 70.41 -32.16
C MET A 1 -36.83 70.25 -31.14
N ILE A 2 -37.22 70.02 -29.88
CA ILE A 2 -36.46 70.28 -28.66
C ILE A 2 -35.53 69.11 -28.34
N LYS A 3 -34.22 69.37 -28.22
CA LYS A 3 -33.22 68.43 -27.70
C LYS A 3 -33.45 68.27 -26.18
N ARG A 4 -33.90 67.10 -25.74
CA ARG A 4 -33.95 66.73 -24.32
C ARG A 4 -32.65 66.05 -23.92
N SER A 5 -31.84 66.77 -23.16
CA SER A 5 -30.75 66.23 -22.36
C SER A 5 -31.33 65.62 -21.10
N VAL A 6 -31.09 64.33 -20.87
CA VAL A 6 -31.35 63.67 -19.58
C VAL A 6 -29.99 63.33 -18.97
N LYS A 7 -29.64 64.05 -17.89
CA LYS A 7 -28.65 63.63 -16.90
C LYS A 7 -29.40 62.79 -15.88
N LEU A 8 -28.99 61.53 -15.64
CA LEU A 8 -29.21 60.91 -14.33
C LEU A 8 -28.27 59.73 -14.06
N LEU A 9 -27.44 59.96 -13.03
CA LEU A 9 -26.95 59.05 -12.00
C LEU A 9 -26.05 57.86 -12.35
N LEU A 10 -24.76 58.11 -12.16
CA LEU A 10 -23.71 57.12 -11.94
C LEU A 10 -23.93 56.48 -10.55
N VAL A 11 -24.37 55.22 -10.51
CA VAL A 11 -24.36 54.40 -9.28
C VAL A 11 -23.05 53.63 -9.27
N LEU A 12 -22.12 54.07 -8.42
CA LEU A 12 -20.88 53.37 -8.11
C LEU A 12 -21.21 52.23 -7.14
N LEU A 13 -21.38 51.00 -7.63
CA LEU A 13 -21.41 49.82 -6.76
C LEU A 13 -19.99 49.49 -6.35
N VAL A 14 -19.60 49.96 -5.16
CA VAL A 14 -18.41 49.48 -4.46
C VAL A 14 -18.75 48.08 -3.95
N ALA A 15 -18.31 47.05 -4.65
CA ALA A 15 -18.29 45.70 -4.11
C ALA A 15 -17.20 45.66 -3.03
N ALA A 16 -17.62 45.71 -1.77
CA ALA A 16 -16.77 45.47 -0.63
C ALA A 16 -16.22 44.03 -0.70
N CYS A 17 -14.90 43.89 -0.81
CA CYS A 17 -14.20 42.63 -0.54
C CYS A 17 -14.41 42.27 0.94
N ALA A 18 -15.24 41.27 1.22
CA ALA A 18 -15.26 40.63 2.52
C ALA A 18 -13.97 39.81 2.68
N PRO A 19 -13.16 40.02 3.74
CA PRO A 19 -12.03 39.14 4.03
C PRO A 19 -12.54 37.75 4.45
N LYS A 20 -11.92 36.70 3.90
CA LYS A 20 -12.14 35.30 4.28
C LYS A 20 -11.96 35.14 5.81
N PRO A 21 -12.78 34.31 6.49
CA PRO A 21 -12.55 34.02 7.91
C PRO A 21 -11.20 33.31 8.07
N GLN A 22 -10.26 33.97 8.74
CA GLN A 22 -9.03 33.35 9.21
C GLN A 22 -9.38 32.38 10.34
N VAL A 23 -9.12 31.10 10.11
CA VAL A 23 -9.12 30.09 11.18
C VAL A 23 -7.86 30.31 12.01
N THR A 24 -8.04 30.73 13.27
CA THR A 24 -6.98 30.81 14.28
C THR A 24 -6.41 29.41 14.56
N PRO A 25 -5.10 29.17 14.43
CA PRO A 25 -4.51 27.93 14.91
C PRO A 25 -4.57 27.89 16.44
N PHE A 26 -5.01 26.77 16.99
CA PHE A 26 -4.84 26.46 18.40
C PHE A 26 -3.34 26.43 18.73
N ALA A 27 -2.92 27.29 19.64
CA ALA A 27 -1.57 27.31 20.18
C ALA A 27 -1.33 26.06 21.04
N ALA A 28 -0.41 25.21 20.61
CA ALA A 28 0.19 24.20 21.49
C ALA A 28 1.22 24.90 22.39
N THR A 29 1.00 24.84 23.70
CA THR A 29 1.94 25.32 24.73
C THR A 29 3.22 24.48 24.72
N VAL A 30 4.34 25.10 24.37
CA VAL A 30 5.70 24.56 24.54
C VAL A 30 6.18 24.88 25.96
N PRO A 31 6.69 23.92 26.75
CA PRO A 31 7.28 24.22 28.06
C PRO A 31 8.61 24.99 27.91
N PRO A 32 8.95 25.91 28.84
CA PRO A 32 10.08 26.82 28.69
C PRO A 32 11.44 26.13 28.83
N ALA A 33 12.39 26.58 28.03
CA ALA A 33 13.81 26.24 28.11
C ALA A 33 14.45 26.85 29.38
N ASN A 34 15.33 26.06 30.02
CA ASN A 34 16.12 26.49 31.17
C ASN A 34 17.16 27.58 30.76
N PRO A 35 17.38 28.61 31.59
CA PRO A 35 18.32 29.69 31.27
C PRO A 35 19.77 29.29 31.50
N VAL A 36 20.61 29.56 30.49
CA VAL A 36 22.07 29.52 30.54
C VAL A 36 22.58 30.79 31.26
N GLY A 37 23.39 30.59 32.30
CA GLY A 37 24.02 31.66 33.08
C GLY A 37 25.17 32.34 32.34
N ALA A 38 25.37 33.62 32.65
CA ALA A 38 26.20 34.58 31.93
C ALA A 38 27.71 34.53 32.24
N VAL A 39 28.43 34.95 31.19
CA VAL A 39 29.81 35.42 30.98
C VAL A 39 30.63 35.91 32.18
N GLY A 40 31.89 35.47 32.23
CA GLY A 40 33.03 36.19 32.83
C GLY A 40 34.20 36.24 31.84
N GLN A 41 34.71 37.44 31.56
CA GLN A 41 35.89 37.70 30.71
C GLN A 41 37.21 37.28 31.40
N VAL A 42 38.24 36.95 30.60
CA VAL A 42 39.59 37.58 30.58
C VAL A 42 40.65 36.60 30.02
N ALA A 43 41.61 37.18 29.29
CA ALA A 43 42.95 36.71 28.90
C ALA A 43 43.12 36.05 27.52
N THR A 44 43.58 36.89 26.59
CA THR A 44 44.30 36.55 25.36
C THR A 44 45.61 35.83 25.70
N LEU A 45 45.73 34.55 25.34
CA LEU A 45 47.02 33.86 25.23
C LEU A 45 47.02 33.00 23.98
N VAL A 46 47.96 33.32 23.08
CA VAL A 46 48.32 32.53 21.89
C VAL A 46 49.09 31.29 22.37
N PRO A 47 48.69 30.06 22.01
CA PRO A 47 49.57 28.90 22.15
C PRO A 47 50.28 28.63 20.82
N THR A 48 51.60 28.74 20.85
CA THR A 48 52.54 28.15 19.90
C THR A 48 52.32 26.63 19.82
N ALA A 49 52.23 26.11 18.59
CA ALA A 49 52.20 24.69 18.31
C ALA A 49 53.61 24.11 18.44
N ASP A 50 53.81 23.23 19.42
CA ASP A 50 54.93 22.27 19.41
C ASP A 50 54.49 20.98 18.67
N PRO A 51 55.36 20.37 17.85
CA PRO A 51 55.01 19.18 17.08
C PRO A 51 55.01 17.91 17.95
N LEU A 52 53.91 17.15 17.91
CA LEU A 52 53.84 15.80 18.47
C LEU A 52 54.78 14.84 17.72
N PRO A 53 55.44 13.89 18.42
CA PRO A 53 56.30 12.91 17.77
C PRO A 53 55.49 11.88 16.98
N SER A 54 55.83 11.77 15.69
CA SER A 54 55.35 10.74 14.76
C SER A 54 55.68 9.34 15.28
N ARG A 55 54.66 8.57 15.67
CA ARG A 55 54.78 7.12 15.87
C ARG A 55 54.35 6.42 14.59
N THR A 56 55.32 5.91 13.85
CA THR A 56 55.12 5.00 12.73
C THR A 56 54.47 3.70 13.23
N PRO A 57 53.31 3.27 12.72
CA PRO A 57 52.74 1.98 13.07
C PRO A 57 53.54 0.85 12.38
N THR A 58 54.25 0.05 13.16
CA THR A 58 54.80 -1.24 12.73
C THR A 58 53.66 -2.25 12.57
N LEU A 59 53.50 -2.78 11.36
CA LEU A 59 52.59 -3.90 11.06
C LEU A 59 53.03 -5.17 11.82
N PRO A 60 52.09 -5.93 12.43
CA PRO A 60 52.40 -7.24 12.99
C PRO A 60 52.65 -8.27 11.87
N PRO A 61 53.44 -9.34 12.11
CA PRO A 61 53.75 -10.33 11.10
C PRO A 61 52.51 -11.09 10.64
N THR A 62 52.40 -11.27 9.33
CA THR A 62 51.39 -12.07 8.64
C THR A 62 51.38 -13.50 9.17
N ALA A 63 50.25 -13.96 9.69
CA ALA A 63 50.03 -15.37 10.03
C ALA A 63 49.87 -16.18 8.74
N THR A 64 50.80 -17.09 8.47
CA THR A 64 50.68 -18.08 7.40
C THR A 64 49.69 -19.16 7.84
N PHE A 65 48.47 -19.14 7.29
CA PHE A 65 47.52 -20.25 7.46
C PHE A 65 47.88 -21.39 6.51
N THR A 66 48.30 -22.52 7.05
CA THR A 66 48.30 -23.80 6.34
C THR A 66 46.86 -24.34 6.29
N PRO A 67 46.33 -24.73 5.12
CA PRO A 67 45.02 -25.36 5.06
C PRO A 67 45.09 -26.76 5.68
N SER A 68 44.33 -26.96 6.77
CA SER A 68 44.03 -28.28 7.33
C SER A 68 42.98 -28.98 6.44
N PRO A 69 43.09 -30.29 6.15
CA PRO A 69 42.11 -30.98 5.32
C PRO A 69 40.72 -30.96 5.98
N THR A 70 39.75 -30.38 5.27
CA THR A 70 38.33 -30.38 5.63
C THR A 70 37.81 -31.81 5.68
N PRO A 71 37.15 -32.28 6.76
CA PRO A 71 36.48 -33.57 6.74
C PRO A 71 35.27 -33.51 5.79
N THR A 72 35.30 -34.32 4.73
CA THR A 72 34.15 -34.53 3.86
C THR A 72 33.10 -35.35 4.61
N LEU A 73 32.02 -34.70 5.05
CA LEU A 73 30.83 -35.40 5.54
C LEU A 73 30.11 -36.02 4.35
N THR A 74 30.23 -37.35 4.22
CA THR A 74 29.42 -38.13 3.28
C THR A 74 28.09 -38.43 3.97
N LEU A 75 27.03 -37.73 3.58
CA LEU A 75 25.67 -38.05 4.02
C LEU A 75 25.16 -39.21 3.18
N THR A 76 25.13 -40.41 3.76
CA THR A 76 24.40 -41.55 3.21
C THR A 76 22.91 -41.36 3.53
N PRO A 77 22.00 -41.32 2.55
CA PRO A 77 20.58 -41.25 2.82
C PRO A 77 20.09 -42.60 3.35
N THR A 78 19.93 -42.72 4.66
CA THR A 78 19.19 -43.83 5.26
C THR A 78 17.70 -43.53 5.11
N ILE A 79 17.07 -44.17 4.14
CA ILE A 79 15.62 -44.18 3.97
C ILE A 79 15.04 -45.09 5.07
N THR A 80 14.69 -44.49 6.21
CA THR A 80 13.86 -45.15 7.21
C THR A 80 12.41 -45.03 6.76
N PRO A 81 11.67 -46.13 6.48
CA PRO A 81 10.27 -46.04 6.11
C PRO A 81 9.47 -45.50 7.31
N THR A 82 8.89 -44.31 7.14
CA THR A 82 7.89 -43.77 8.06
C THR A 82 6.66 -44.69 8.06
N PRO A 83 6.09 -45.07 9.22
CA PRO A 83 4.88 -45.87 9.24
C PRO A 83 3.73 -45.10 8.56
N THR A 84 3.14 -45.73 7.54
CA THR A 84 1.94 -45.27 6.85
C THR A 84 0.83 -45.02 7.87
N ALA A 85 0.42 -43.76 8.03
CA ALA A 85 -0.79 -43.44 8.77
C ALA A 85 -2.00 -44.00 8.01
N THR A 86 -2.63 -45.04 8.56
CA THR A 86 -3.92 -45.53 8.08
C THR A 86 -4.96 -44.43 8.28
N LEU A 87 -5.37 -43.79 7.19
CA LEU A 87 -6.47 -42.83 7.20
C LEU A 87 -7.77 -43.57 7.50
N THR A 88 -8.31 -43.38 8.70
CA THR A 88 -9.68 -43.76 9.04
C THR A 88 -10.63 -42.94 8.16
N PRO A 89 -11.57 -43.56 7.42
CA PRO A 89 -12.54 -42.80 6.64
C PRO A 89 -13.40 -41.95 7.59
N ALA A 90 -13.49 -40.65 7.30
CA ALA A 90 -14.37 -39.74 8.00
C ALA A 90 -15.84 -40.21 7.87
N PRO A 91 -16.67 -40.04 8.91
CA PRO A 91 -18.08 -40.46 8.85
C PRO A 91 -18.79 -39.73 7.70
N THR A 92 -19.42 -40.51 6.82
CA THR A 92 -20.28 -39.97 5.76
C THR A 92 -21.52 -39.38 6.41
N LEU A 93 -21.66 -38.05 6.38
CA LEU A 93 -22.90 -37.39 6.77
C LEU A 93 -23.97 -37.65 5.70
N THR A 94 -24.84 -38.63 5.94
CA THR A 94 -26.06 -38.81 5.17
C THR A 94 -27.05 -37.72 5.54
N PHE A 95 -27.22 -36.74 4.66
CA PHE A 95 -28.31 -35.79 4.76
C PHE A 95 -29.60 -36.46 4.28
N THR A 96 -30.57 -36.60 5.18
CA THR A 96 -31.95 -36.94 4.81
C THR A 96 -32.52 -35.76 4.02
N PRO A 97 -33.02 -35.94 2.79
CA PRO A 97 -33.67 -34.85 2.08
C PRO A 97 -34.94 -34.46 2.85
N ILE A 98 -34.95 -33.25 3.40
CA ILE A 98 -36.17 -32.64 3.92
C ILE A 98 -37.10 -32.47 2.72
N ALA A 99 -38.32 -32.99 2.84
CA ALA A 99 -39.34 -32.88 1.80
C ALA A 99 -39.46 -31.42 1.36
N SER A 100 -39.20 -31.20 0.07
CA SER A 100 -39.35 -29.90 -0.58
C SER A 100 -40.81 -29.49 -0.44
N ALA A 101 -41.07 -28.43 0.30
CA ALA A 101 -42.40 -27.82 0.33
C ALA A 101 -42.70 -27.36 -1.11
N THR A 102 -43.76 -27.91 -1.69
CA THR A 102 -44.29 -27.48 -2.98
C THR A 102 -44.51 -25.96 -2.92
N PRO A 103 -43.96 -25.16 -3.86
CA PRO A 103 -44.19 -23.73 -3.86
C PRO A 103 -45.67 -23.47 -4.11
N THR A 104 -46.33 -22.85 -3.14
CA THR A 104 -47.67 -22.29 -3.31
C THR A 104 -47.60 -21.14 -4.33
N ASP A 105 -48.57 -21.17 -5.24
CA ASP A 105 -48.84 -20.20 -6.31
C ASP A 105 -48.64 -18.73 -5.86
N PRO A 106 -47.84 -17.90 -6.56
CA PRO A 106 -47.53 -16.51 -6.15
C PRO A 106 -48.67 -15.49 -6.32
N ALA A 107 -49.88 -15.91 -6.65
CA ALA A 107 -50.90 -15.00 -7.17
C ALA A 107 -51.70 -14.17 -6.13
N ASP A 108 -51.49 -14.34 -4.82
CA ASP A 108 -52.38 -13.73 -3.79
C ASP A 108 -51.68 -13.03 -2.61
N ASP A 109 -50.45 -12.53 -2.76
CA ASP A 109 -49.85 -11.60 -1.77
C ASP A 109 -50.11 -10.13 -2.14
N PRO A 110 -51.00 -9.40 -1.43
CA PRO A 110 -51.27 -7.98 -1.68
C PRO A 110 -50.09 -7.06 -1.30
N ASN A 111 -48.98 -7.62 -0.80
CA ASN A 111 -47.80 -6.89 -0.37
C ASN A 111 -46.56 -7.25 -1.20
N ASN A 112 -46.75 -7.32 -2.53
CA ASN A 112 -45.74 -7.49 -3.60
C ASN A 112 -44.52 -6.58 -3.44
N THR A 113 -43.70 -6.91 -2.46
CA THR A 113 -42.36 -6.39 -2.26
C THR A 113 -41.53 -7.27 -3.17
N PRO A 114 -40.91 -6.72 -4.23
CA PRO A 114 -40.09 -7.52 -5.12
C PRO A 114 -39.06 -8.25 -4.27
N VAL A 115 -39.16 -9.58 -4.20
CA VAL A 115 -38.06 -10.39 -3.67
C VAL A 115 -36.86 -9.99 -4.53
N PRO A 116 -35.74 -9.52 -3.94
CA PRO A 116 -34.58 -9.13 -4.73
C PRO A 116 -34.18 -10.36 -5.55
N THR A 117 -34.47 -10.30 -6.85
CA THR A 117 -34.19 -11.38 -7.76
C THR A 117 -32.69 -11.45 -7.86
N TRP A 118 -32.12 -12.49 -7.27
CA TRP A 118 -30.71 -12.80 -7.46
C TRP A 118 -30.45 -12.80 -8.96
N THR A 119 -29.75 -11.78 -9.42
CA THR A 119 -29.36 -11.67 -10.82
C THR A 119 -28.01 -12.35 -10.91
N ALA A 120 -27.94 -13.48 -11.61
CA ALA A 120 -26.68 -14.15 -11.86
C ALA A 120 -25.65 -13.12 -12.36
N PRO A 121 -24.40 -13.14 -11.86
CA PRO A 121 -23.39 -12.23 -12.35
C PRO A 121 -23.29 -12.34 -13.88
N PRO A 122 -23.10 -11.21 -14.57
CA PRO A 122 -22.88 -11.27 -16.01
C PRO A 122 -21.69 -12.19 -16.32
N PRO A 123 -21.64 -12.83 -17.50
CA PRO A 123 -20.43 -13.48 -17.95
C PRO A 123 -19.28 -12.48 -17.90
N ASP A 124 -18.14 -12.89 -17.33
CA ASP A 124 -17.02 -11.99 -17.10
C ASP A 124 -16.54 -11.36 -18.42
N PRO A 125 -16.73 -10.03 -18.62
CA PRO A 125 -16.22 -9.36 -19.80
C PRO A 125 -14.68 -9.29 -19.80
N ALA A 126 -14.04 -9.44 -18.62
CA ALA A 126 -12.61 -9.28 -18.40
C ALA A 126 -11.79 -10.58 -18.56
N SER A 127 -12.23 -11.51 -19.42
CA SER A 127 -11.34 -12.58 -19.95
C SER A 127 -10.10 -12.06 -20.71
N GLN A 128 -9.89 -10.74 -20.77
CA GLN A 128 -8.81 -10.05 -21.48
C GLN A 128 -7.76 -9.40 -20.58
N ILE A 129 -7.98 -9.27 -19.26
CA ILE A 129 -7.00 -8.68 -18.36
C ILE A 129 -6.14 -9.80 -17.77
N ALA A 130 -4.86 -9.82 -18.15
CA ALA A 130 -3.90 -10.77 -17.60
C ALA A 130 -3.49 -10.33 -16.19
N ASP A 131 -4.30 -10.65 -15.19
CA ASP A 131 -3.97 -10.39 -13.78
C ASP A 131 -2.58 -10.95 -13.43
N HIS A 132 -1.76 -10.12 -12.78
CA HIS A 132 -0.46 -10.51 -12.24
C HIS A 132 -0.44 -10.51 -10.72
N TYR A 133 -1.48 -11.07 -10.10
CA TYR A 133 -1.37 -11.53 -8.73
C TYR A 133 -0.24 -12.55 -8.64
N ARG A 134 0.84 -12.19 -7.94
CA ARG A 134 2.06 -12.98 -7.78
C ARG A 134 2.55 -12.99 -6.33
N LEU A 135 1.99 -12.12 -5.49
CA LEU A 135 2.43 -11.90 -4.12
C LEU A 135 1.38 -12.40 -3.12
N ARG A 136 1.83 -13.08 -2.07
CA ARG A 136 1.03 -13.33 -0.87
C ARG A 136 1.12 -12.16 0.08
N ARG A 137 0.22 -12.17 1.06
CA ARG A 137 0.22 -11.17 2.13
C ARG A 137 1.50 -11.28 2.96
N PRO A 138 2.14 -10.15 3.30
CA PRO A 138 3.43 -10.14 3.97
C PRO A 138 3.33 -10.13 5.51
N ILE A 139 2.14 -10.25 6.12
CA ILE A 139 1.99 -10.43 7.57
C ILE A 139 1.59 -11.88 7.85
N SER A 140 2.14 -12.47 8.90
CA SER A 140 1.73 -13.82 9.33
C SER A 140 0.26 -13.88 9.73
N ASP A 141 -0.31 -15.08 9.80
CA ASP A 141 -1.71 -15.31 10.21
C ASP A 141 -2.02 -14.84 11.65
N SER A 142 -1.00 -14.50 12.44
CA SER A 142 -1.16 -13.91 13.77
C SER A 142 -1.50 -12.41 13.75
N GLY A 143 -1.39 -11.74 12.60
CA GLY A 143 -1.65 -10.32 12.42
C GLY A 143 -2.79 -9.99 11.46
N ALA A 144 -3.11 -8.70 11.36
CA ALA A 144 -4.05 -8.16 10.39
C ALA A 144 -3.37 -7.99 9.02
N ASN A 145 -3.88 -8.68 8.02
CA ASN A 145 -3.36 -8.69 6.66
C ASN A 145 -4.10 -7.72 5.71
N TRP A 146 -4.78 -6.71 6.25
CA TRP A 146 -5.58 -5.76 5.47
C TRP A 146 -4.77 -4.51 5.14
N VAL A 147 -4.86 -4.06 3.88
CA VAL A 147 -4.38 -2.73 3.49
C VAL A 147 -5.24 -1.65 4.17
N ALA A 148 -4.57 -0.72 4.84
CA ALA A 148 -5.19 0.44 5.47
C ALA A 148 -5.85 1.32 4.40
N ARG A 149 -7.12 1.66 4.61
CA ARG A 149 -7.95 2.40 3.63
C ARG A 149 -7.91 3.92 3.80
N THR A 150 -7.22 4.40 4.83
CA THR A 150 -7.06 5.82 5.16
C THR A 150 -5.93 6.51 4.39
N TYR A 151 -4.99 5.72 3.87
CA TYR A 151 -3.83 6.18 3.10
C TYR A 151 -3.39 5.09 2.12
N PRO A 152 -4.20 4.75 1.09
CA PRO A 152 -3.83 3.75 0.09
C PRO A 152 -2.79 4.31 -0.91
N TYR A 153 -2.25 3.46 -1.77
CA TYR A 153 -1.31 3.85 -2.82
C TYR A 153 -1.83 5.01 -3.67
N GLY A 154 -0.97 6.01 -3.89
CA GLY A 154 -1.23 7.22 -4.64
C GLY A 154 -2.08 8.27 -3.92
N ASN A 155 -2.48 8.04 -2.66
CA ASN A 155 -3.30 8.99 -1.88
C ASN A 155 -2.44 9.93 -1.00
N THR A 156 -3.01 11.06 -0.59
CA THR A 156 -2.37 12.10 0.27
C THR A 156 -3.08 12.30 1.60
N SER A 157 -4.05 11.45 1.94
CA SER A 157 -4.96 11.60 3.08
C SER A 157 -5.66 12.98 3.09
N GLY A 158 -6.19 13.38 1.93
CA GLY A 158 -6.84 14.68 1.74
C GLY A 158 -5.85 15.86 1.83
N GLY A 159 -4.65 15.69 1.26
CA GLY A 159 -3.60 16.71 1.21
C GLY A 159 -2.82 16.92 2.51
N ARG A 160 -3.00 16.04 3.50
CA ARG A 160 -2.33 16.14 4.82
C ARG A 160 -0.95 15.47 4.84
N LEU A 161 -0.77 14.47 4.00
CA LEU A 161 0.45 13.68 3.86
C LEU A 161 0.97 13.79 2.42
N GLN A 162 2.21 13.36 2.22
CA GLN A 162 2.75 13.21 0.87
C GLN A 162 2.01 12.13 0.08
N VAL A 163 2.33 11.97 -1.20
CA VAL A 163 1.80 10.87 -2.00
C VAL A 163 2.33 9.54 -1.47
N HIS A 164 1.43 8.62 -1.14
CA HIS A 164 1.82 7.30 -0.66
C HIS A 164 2.29 6.39 -1.79
N LEU A 165 3.55 5.93 -1.76
CA LEU A 165 4.12 5.06 -2.80
C LEU A 165 4.13 3.57 -2.42
N GLY A 166 3.33 3.18 -1.43
CA GLY A 166 3.11 1.81 -1.01
C GLY A 166 1.70 1.61 -0.46
N VAL A 167 1.56 0.59 0.38
CA VAL A 167 0.39 0.35 1.21
C VAL A 167 0.82 0.03 2.63
N ASP A 168 -0.01 0.38 3.59
CA ASP A 168 0.27 0.11 5.00
C ASP A 168 -0.63 -1.02 5.53
N MET A 169 -0.07 -1.86 6.40
CA MET A 169 -0.80 -2.91 7.13
C MET A 169 -0.57 -2.73 8.64
N GLU A 170 -1.56 -2.17 9.33
CA GLU A 170 -1.50 -1.84 10.76
C GLU A 170 -1.43 -3.09 11.62
N ASN A 171 -0.39 -3.20 12.45
CA ASN A 171 -0.14 -4.36 13.30
C ASN A 171 0.66 -3.97 14.55
N PRO A 172 0.52 -4.68 15.68
CA PRO A 172 1.37 -4.47 16.84
C PRO A 172 2.86 -4.68 16.52
N ARG A 173 3.74 -3.95 17.23
CA ARG A 173 5.19 -4.21 17.16
C ARG A 173 5.48 -5.68 17.46
N GLY A 174 6.43 -6.26 16.73
CA GLY A 174 6.84 -7.66 16.89
C GLY A 174 6.00 -8.65 16.08
N THR A 175 4.90 -8.23 15.43
CA THR A 175 4.12 -9.09 14.53
C THR A 175 5.04 -9.61 13.40
N PRO A 176 5.11 -10.93 13.14
CA PRO A 176 5.99 -11.48 12.12
C PRO A 176 5.65 -11.00 10.70
N ILE A 177 6.69 -10.55 9.97
CA ILE A 177 6.64 -10.17 8.56
C ILE A 177 7.21 -11.34 7.74
N LEU A 178 6.51 -11.69 6.66
CA LEU A 178 6.83 -12.81 5.78
C LEU A 178 7.24 -12.32 4.38
N ALA A 179 8.13 -13.07 3.72
CA ALA A 179 8.43 -12.89 2.31
C ALA A 179 7.17 -13.13 1.47
N ALA A 180 6.81 -12.15 0.65
CA ALA A 180 5.56 -12.16 -0.13
C ALA A 180 5.61 -13.15 -1.30
N ALA A 181 6.81 -13.47 -1.78
CA ALA A 181 7.08 -14.48 -2.79
C ALA A 181 8.55 -14.92 -2.71
N ASP A 182 8.89 -16.00 -3.41
CA ASP A 182 10.27 -16.45 -3.57
C ASP A 182 11.17 -15.34 -4.12
N GLY A 183 12.41 -15.28 -3.65
CA GLY A 183 13.36 -14.29 -4.11
C GLY A 183 14.71 -14.31 -3.41
N VAL A 184 15.49 -13.27 -3.69
CA VAL A 184 16.79 -13.00 -3.07
C VAL A 184 16.73 -11.66 -2.36
N VAL A 185 17.17 -11.63 -1.10
CA VAL A 185 17.29 -10.39 -0.33
C VAL A 185 18.39 -9.53 -0.94
N VAL A 186 18.03 -8.36 -1.47
CA VAL A 186 18.99 -7.40 -2.05
C VAL A 186 19.33 -6.26 -1.08
N TYR A 187 18.54 -6.11 -0.02
CA TYR A 187 18.83 -5.19 1.09
C TYR A 187 18.22 -5.70 2.39
N ALA A 188 18.93 -5.50 3.50
CA ALA A 188 18.48 -5.84 4.85
C ALA A 188 19.19 -4.97 5.88
N GLY A 189 18.46 -4.09 6.57
CA GLY A 189 19.01 -3.18 7.57
C GLY A 189 18.37 -1.79 7.54
N ASP A 190 18.98 -0.85 8.25
CA ASP A 190 18.53 0.55 8.33
C ASP A 190 18.91 1.36 7.08
N ASP A 191 18.04 2.26 6.58
CA ASP A 191 18.26 3.10 5.39
C ASP A 191 18.99 4.44 5.64
N ASN A 192 19.79 4.57 6.70
CA ASN A 192 20.61 5.76 6.90
C ASN A 192 21.74 5.90 5.85
N ALA A 193 22.39 4.78 5.49
CA ALA A 193 23.53 4.79 4.56
C ALA A 193 23.14 4.65 3.08
N VAL A 194 21.98 4.05 2.80
CA VAL A 194 21.44 3.84 1.45
C VAL A 194 20.03 4.39 1.40
N ARG A 195 19.83 5.41 0.57
CA ARG A 195 18.56 6.13 0.48
C ARG A 195 17.59 5.38 -0.44
N TYR A 196 16.62 4.67 0.14
CA TYR A 196 15.50 4.05 -0.57
C TYR A 196 14.26 4.96 -0.68
N GLY A 197 14.16 5.93 0.22
CA GLY A 197 13.03 6.87 0.31
C GLY A 197 13.41 8.31 -0.06
N PRO A 198 12.53 9.29 0.21
CA PRO A 198 12.78 10.70 -0.06
C PRO A 198 13.88 11.30 0.84
N SER A 199 14.23 10.66 1.95
CA SER A 199 15.31 11.06 2.87
C SER A 199 16.03 9.84 3.44
N ASN A 200 17.16 10.05 4.11
CA ASN A 200 17.80 9.00 4.92
C ASN A 200 16.91 8.65 6.11
N THR A 201 16.99 7.41 6.59
CA THR A 201 16.21 6.91 7.74
C THR A 201 14.70 7.08 7.53
N TYR A 202 14.24 7.03 6.27
CA TYR A 202 12.82 7.23 5.94
C TYR A 202 12.01 6.00 6.31
N TYR A 203 12.44 4.82 5.87
CA TYR A 203 11.82 3.57 6.25
C TYR A 203 12.36 3.02 7.58
N GLY A 204 13.52 3.52 8.05
CA GLY A 204 14.22 2.94 9.18
C GLY A 204 14.77 1.57 8.80
N ASN A 205 14.49 0.55 9.60
CA ASN A 205 14.82 -0.82 9.21
C ASN A 205 13.90 -1.27 8.08
N LEU A 206 14.50 -1.83 7.03
CA LEU A 206 13.78 -2.43 5.94
C LEU A 206 14.43 -3.70 5.40
N VAL A 207 13.67 -4.42 4.60
CA VAL A 207 14.13 -5.48 3.71
C VAL A 207 13.68 -5.16 2.29
N VAL A 208 14.55 -5.43 1.30
CA VAL A 208 14.15 -5.46 -0.11
C VAL A 208 14.44 -6.84 -0.67
N ILE A 209 13.44 -7.45 -1.31
CA ILE A 209 13.56 -8.76 -1.97
C ILE A 209 13.39 -8.56 -3.47
N GLN A 210 14.34 -9.06 -4.26
CA GLN A 210 14.17 -9.25 -5.69
C GLN A 210 13.48 -10.60 -5.93
N HIS A 211 12.36 -10.58 -6.65
CA HIS A 211 11.61 -11.78 -6.93
C HIS A 211 12.12 -12.55 -8.15
N ALA A 212 11.82 -13.85 -8.18
CA ALA A 212 12.18 -14.74 -9.29
C ALA A 212 11.36 -14.51 -10.57
N PHE A 213 10.29 -13.72 -10.51
CA PHE A 213 9.45 -13.36 -11.64
C PHE A 213 9.70 -11.92 -12.10
N GLN A 214 9.26 -11.61 -13.31
CA GLN A 214 9.36 -10.30 -13.93
C GLN A 214 7.98 -9.64 -14.03
N SER A 215 7.97 -8.32 -14.25
CA SER A 215 6.77 -7.59 -14.62
C SER A 215 6.27 -8.05 -16.00
N PRO A 216 5.02 -7.71 -16.39
CA PRO A 216 4.52 -8.01 -17.74
C PRO A 216 5.41 -7.47 -18.87
N GLU A 217 6.18 -6.41 -18.61
CA GLU A 217 7.13 -5.77 -19.53
C GLU A 217 8.55 -6.36 -19.46
N GLY A 218 8.74 -7.43 -18.69
CA GLY A 218 10.03 -8.12 -18.57
C GLY A 218 11.03 -7.45 -17.63
N GLN A 219 10.59 -6.50 -16.79
CA GLN A 219 11.47 -5.83 -15.82
C GLN A 219 11.59 -6.63 -14.51
N PRO A 220 12.72 -6.57 -13.79
CA PRO A 220 12.82 -7.14 -12.45
C PRO A 220 11.78 -6.55 -11.50
N VAL A 221 11.19 -7.39 -10.64
CA VAL A 221 10.21 -6.97 -9.62
C VAL A 221 10.83 -7.13 -8.24
N PHE A 222 10.58 -6.13 -7.39
CA PHE A 222 11.05 -6.11 -6.02
C PHE A 222 9.89 -5.80 -5.08
N SER A 223 9.97 -6.32 -3.86
CA SER A 223 9.16 -5.87 -2.75
C SER A 223 10.02 -5.18 -1.69
N LEU A 224 9.51 -4.09 -1.12
CA LEU A 224 10.12 -3.38 0.01
C LEU A 224 9.23 -3.55 1.24
N TYR A 225 9.84 -3.86 2.38
CA TYR A 225 9.21 -4.03 3.68
C TYR A 225 9.80 -3.00 4.63
N GLY A 226 9.10 -1.91 4.90
CA GLY A 226 9.59 -0.77 5.69
C GLY A 226 9.05 -0.72 7.13
N HIS A 227 9.58 0.22 7.91
CA HIS A 227 9.24 0.50 9.31
C HIS A 227 9.41 -0.70 10.24
N MET A 228 10.35 -1.60 9.94
CA MET A 228 10.52 -2.84 10.71
C MET A 228 11.10 -2.56 12.11
N GLN A 229 10.73 -3.38 13.09
CA GLN A 229 11.39 -3.37 14.41
C GLN A 229 12.69 -4.18 14.38
N ARG A 230 12.65 -5.33 13.68
CA ARG A 230 13.74 -6.30 13.62
C ARG A 230 13.80 -6.87 12.21
N VAL A 231 15.02 -7.09 11.74
CA VAL A 231 15.34 -7.75 10.47
C VAL A 231 15.98 -9.09 10.78
N ASP A 232 15.41 -10.17 10.25
CA ASP A 232 15.80 -11.56 10.54
C ASP A 232 16.58 -12.21 9.38
N VAL A 233 16.90 -11.44 8.33
CA VAL A 233 17.56 -11.90 7.11
C VAL A 233 18.75 -11.01 6.74
N GLN A 234 19.58 -11.48 5.80
CA GLN A 234 20.76 -10.75 5.33
C GLN A 234 20.83 -10.69 3.79
N ILE A 235 21.58 -9.72 3.27
CA ILE A 235 21.80 -9.55 1.83
C ILE A 235 22.36 -10.85 1.22
N GLY A 236 21.84 -11.24 0.05
CA GLY A 236 22.20 -12.46 -0.67
C GLY A 236 21.47 -13.72 -0.19
N GLN A 237 20.70 -13.65 0.91
CA GLN A 237 19.89 -14.77 1.37
C GLN A 237 18.75 -15.06 0.38
N MET A 238 18.63 -16.33 -0.02
CA MET A 238 17.43 -16.82 -0.71
C MET A 238 16.31 -17.03 0.30
N VAL A 239 15.12 -16.56 -0.03
CA VAL A 239 13.92 -16.71 0.78
C VAL A 239 12.80 -17.34 -0.05
N LYS A 240 11.95 -18.11 0.62
CA LYS A 240 10.72 -18.68 0.07
C LYS A 240 9.53 -17.86 0.51
N GLN A 241 8.49 -17.86 -0.31
CA GLN A 241 7.20 -17.30 0.05
C GLN A 241 6.75 -17.83 1.42
N GLY A 242 6.49 -16.93 2.37
CA GLY A 242 6.09 -17.29 3.72
C GLY A 242 7.23 -17.43 4.73
N ASP A 243 8.49 -17.36 4.31
CA ASP A 243 9.63 -17.29 5.25
C ASP A 243 9.54 -15.99 6.05
N GLN A 244 9.77 -16.07 7.37
CA GLN A 244 9.84 -14.88 8.20
C GLN A 244 11.12 -14.09 7.88
N ILE A 245 10.94 -12.80 7.61
CA ILE A 245 12.04 -11.89 7.26
C ILE A 245 12.32 -10.82 8.32
N GLY A 246 11.45 -10.73 9.32
CA GLY A 246 11.56 -9.78 10.42
C GLY A 246 10.24 -9.58 11.14
N SER A 247 10.09 -8.43 11.78
CA SER A 247 8.87 -8.09 12.52
C SER A 247 8.47 -6.63 12.40
N VAL A 248 7.17 -6.39 12.44
CA VAL A 248 6.55 -5.06 12.41
C VAL A 248 7.13 -4.16 13.49
N GLY A 249 7.35 -2.90 13.15
CA GLY A 249 7.78 -1.86 14.06
C GLY A 249 7.21 -0.51 13.65
N ASP A 250 7.94 0.52 14.02
CA ASP A 250 7.68 1.93 13.70
C ASP A 250 9.01 2.70 13.63
N SER A 251 10.04 2.06 13.07
CA SER A 251 11.32 2.72 12.82
C SER A 251 11.21 3.70 11.63
N GLY A 252 12.12 4.67 11.58
CA GLY A 252 12.08 5.71 10.55
C GLY A 252 10.91 6.69 10.74
N VAL A 253 10.31 7.12 9.64
CA VAL A 253 9.19 8.08 9.63
C VAL A 253 7.86 7.32 9.69
N ALA A 254 7.47 6.89 10.88
CA ALA A 254 6.22 6.16 11.13
C ALA A 254 5.40 6.82 12.27
N PHE A 255 4.09 6.96 12.10
CA PHE A 255 3.19 7.52 13.13
C PHE A 255 2.81 6.53 14.23
N GLY A 256 3.04 5.23 13.99
CA GLY A 256 2.69 4.12 14.88
C GLY A 256 3.06 2.80 14.22
N PRO A 257 2.86 1.66 14.90
CA PRO A 257 3.33 0.39 14.40
C PRO A 257 2.50 -0.13 13.22
N HIS A 258 3.17 -0.36 12.09
CA HIS A 258 2.60 -0.91 10.87
C HIS A 258 3.73 -1.45 9.98
N LEU A 259 3.37 -2.30 9.01
CA LEU A 259 4.25 -2.60 7.88
C LEU A 259 3.91 -1.65 6.73
N HIS A 260 4.91 -0.93 6.25
CA HIS A 260 4.84 -0.28 4.94
C HIS A 260 5.35 -1.24 3.87
N PHE A 261 4.54 -1.47 2.83
CA PHE A 261 4.82 -2.44 1.79
C PHE A 261 4.76 -1.80 0.41
N GLU A 262 5.82 -1.96 -0.39
CA GLU A 262 5.86 -1.49 -1.76
C GLU A 262 6.13 -2.62 -2.74
N VAL A 263 5.66 -2.44 -3.97
CA VAL A 263 6.13 -3.18 -5.13
C VAL A 263 6.87 -2.21 -6.02
N ARG A 264 8.11 -2.54 -6.39
CA ARG A 264 8.97 -1.75 -7.29
C ARG A 264 9.29 -2.54 -8.55
N VAL A 265 9.34 -1.85 -9.68
CA VAL A 265 9.63 -2.45 -10.99
C VAL A 265 10.82 -1.75 -11.64
N GLY A 266 11.81 -2.54 -12.08
CA GLY A 266 13.02 -2.04 -12.74
C GLY A 266 14.16 -1.72 -11.77
N ASP A 267 14.04 -0.65 -10.99
CA ASP A 267 15.08 -0.19 -10.05
C ASP A 267 14.61 -0.28 -8.59
N PRO A 268 15.22 -1.12 -7.74
CA PRO A 268 14.82 -1.25 -6.34
C PRO A 268 15.14 -0.01 -5.50
N SER A 269 16.11 0.82 -5.92
CA SER A 269 16.58 1.98 -5.17
C SER A 269 15.85 3.28 -5.54
N ASP A 270 15.26 3.35 -6.72
CA ASP A 270 14.44 4.48 -7.12
C ASP A 270 13.12 4.51 -6.34
N TYR A 271 12.96 5.50 -5.46
CA TYR A 271 11.73 5.75 -4.70
C TYR A 271 10.49 5.86 -5.61
N ARG A 272 10.67 6.26 -6.87
CA ARG A 272 9.59 6.46 -7.84
C ARG A 272 9.41 5.27 -8.78
N SER A 273 10.01 4.11 -8.53
CA SER A 273 9.78 2.91 -9.36
C SER A 273 8.59 2.06 -8.90
N THR A 274 7.79 2.57 -7.96
CA THR A 274 6.71 1.82 -7.32
C THR A 274 5.52 1.58 -8.25
N ARG A 275 4.72 0.55 -7.92
CA ARG A 275 3.40 0.22 -8.48
C ARG A 275 2.43 -0.06 -7.34
N ASN A 276 1.13 0.01 -7.64
CA ASN A 276 0.11 -0.26 -6.63
C ASN A 276 0.16 -1.73 -6.15
N PRO A 277 0.54 -2.01 -4.89
CA PRO A 277 0.67 -3.38 -4.38
C PRO A 277 -0.61 -4.21 -4.46
N GLU A 278 -1.79 -3.58 -4.46
CA GLU A 278 -3.08 -4.27 -4.52
C GLU A 278 -3.37 -4.93 -5.88
N LEU A 279 -2.61 -4.61 -6.93
CA LEU A 279 -2.66 -5.31 -8.22
C LEU A 279 -1.70 -6.51 -8.30
N TRP A 280 -0.82 -6.66 -7.31
CA TRP A 280 0.20 -7.72 -7.26
C TRP A 280 -0.09 -8.75 -6.17
N ILE A 281 -0.78 -8.35 -5.11
CA ILE A 281 -1.18 -9.21 -4.00
C ILE A 281 -2.46 -9.97 -4.37
N TYR A 282 -2.48 -11.28 -4.13
CA TYR A 282 -3.72 -12.05 -4.25
C TYR A 282 -4.81 -11.49 -3.32
N PRO A 283 -6.03 -11.22 -3.83
CA PRO A 283 -7.16 -10.89 -2.98
C PRO A 283 -7.52 -12.09 -2.10
N TYR A 284 -8.26 -11.85 -1.01
CA TYR A 284 -8.75 -12.94 -0.17
C TYR A 284 -9.66 -13.92 -0.95
N PRO A 285 -9.76 -15.19 -0.53
CA PRO A 285 -10.73 -16.12 -1.10
C PRO A 285 -12.15 -15.56 -1.04
N GLY A 286 -12.85 -15.51 -2.18
CA GLY A 286 -14.17 -14.88 -2.28
C GLY A 286 -14.15 -13.36 -2.53
N TYR A 287 -12.97 -12.74 -2.64
CA TYR A 287 -12.79 -11.30 -2.88
C TYR A 287 -12.14 -11.06 -4.24
N GLY A 288 -12.32 -9.86 -4.78
CA GLY A 288 -11.67 -9.34 -5.97
C GLY A 288 -11.17 -7.92 -5.79
N THR A 289 -10.66 -7.36 -6.88
CA THR A 289 -10.12 -6.00 -6.92
C THR A 289 -10.91 -5.16 -7.91
N LEU A 290 -11.23 -3.92 -7.55
CA LEU A 290 -11.75 -2.92 -8.49
C LEU A 290 -10.59 -2.00 -8.88
N ALA A 291 -10.36 -1.81 -10.18
CA ALA A 291 -9.37 -0.87 -10.69
C ALA A 291 -9.92 -0.12 -11.88
N GLY A 292 -9.32 1.01 -12.24
CA GLY A 292 -9.78 1.76 -13.39
C GLY A 292 -9.11 3.11 -13.56
N VAL A 293 -9.72 3.92 -14.44
CA VAL A 293 -9.32 5.30 -14.68
C VAL A 293 -10.49 6.26 -14.45
N VAL A 294 -10.20 7.41 -13.86
CA VAL A 294 -11.14 8.54 -13.76
C VAL A 294 -10.74 9.61 -14.78
N THR A 295 -11.67 10.01 -15.62
CA THR A 295 -11.48 10.99 -16.69
C THR A 295 -12.60 12.02 -16.74
N ASP A 296 -12.30 13.19 -17.28
CA ASP A 296 -13.31 14.18 -17.64
C ASP A 296 -14.05 13.84 -18.95
N ALA A 297 -14.98 14.69 -19.37
CA ALA A 297 -15.72 14.51 -20.62
C ALA A 297 -14.80 14.48 -21.86
N GLY A 298 -13.65 15.17 -21.81
CA GLY A 298 -12.63 15.21 -22.86
C GLY A 298 -11.65 14.03 -22.85
N GLY A 299 -11.72 13.16 -21.84
CA GLY A 299 -10.82 12.03 -21.65
C GLY A 299 -9.51 12.36 -20.92
N ALA A 300 -9.37 13.57 -20.38
CA ALA A 300 -8.21 13.90 -19.55
C ALA A 300 -8.35 13.22 -18.18
N ARG A 301 -7.24 12.66 -17.67
CA ARG A 301 -7.22 12.04 -16.33
C ARG A 301 -7.52 13.07 -15.26
N LEU A 302 -8.38 12.67 -14.33
CA LEU A 302 -8.68 13.42 -13.12
C LEU A 302 -7.98 12.77 -11.95
N TYR A 303 -7.47 13.60 -11.04
CA TYR A 303 -6.70 13.22 -9.87
C TYR A 303 -7.41 13.67 -8.60
N ASP A 304 -7.13 12.98 -7.49
CA ASP A 304 -7.72 13.24 -6.17
C ASP A 304 -9.27 13.20 -6.14
N VAL A 305 -9.88 12.45 -7.06
CA VAL A 305 -11.31 12.15 -7.11
C VAL A 305 -11.63 11.03 -6.13
N THR A 306 -12.65 11.24 -5.30
CA THR A 306 -13.20 10.21 -4.40
C THR A 306 -14.35 9.47 -5.08
N LEU A 307 -14.29 8.14 -5.07
CA LEU A 307 -15.34 7.25 -5.52
C LEU A 307 -15.96 6.56 -4.30
N GLN A 308 -17.28 6.56 -4.19
CA GLN A 308 -17.99 5.73 -3.23
C GLN A 308 -18.31 4.38 -3.88
N VAL A 309 -17.91 3.29 -3.23
CA VAL A 309 -18.10 1.92 -3.69
C VAL A 309 -18.94 1.18 -2.65
N LYS A 310 -20.20 0.88 -3.00
CA LYS A 310 -21.21 0.41 -2.05
C LYS A 310 -21.90 -0.85 -2.53
N SER A 311 -21.94 -1.87 -1.68
CA SER A 311 -22.84 -3.02 -1.81
C SER A 311 -23.91 -2.98 -0.71
N THR A 312 -24.70 -4.05 -0.59
CA THR A 312 -25.64 -4.24 0.52
C THR A 312 -24.95 -4.24 1.88
N ASP A 313 -23.77 -4.85 1.96
CA ASP A 313 -23.12 -5.16 3.24
C ASP A 313 -21.95 -4.21 3.56
N ILE A 314 -21.36 -3.58 2.55
CA ILE A 314 -20.19 -2.72 2.73
C ILE A 314 -20.32 -1.40 1.97
N SER A 315 -19.81 -0.34 2.57
CA SER A 315 -19.59 0.96 1.92
C SER A 315 -18.15 1.37 2.14
N ARG A 316 -17.41 1.53 1.05
CA ARG A 316 -15.99 1.93 1.05
C ARG A 316 -15.76 3.10 0.12
N TYR A 317 -14.59 3.71 0.25
CA TYR A 317 -14.10 4.72 -0.67
C TYR A 317 -12.91 4.17 -1.44
N ALA A 318 -12.86 4.49 -2.74
CA ALA A 318 -11.66 4.42 -3.54
C ALA A 318 -11.25 5.85 -3.90
N PHE A 319 -9.98 6.04 -4.23
CA PHE A 319 -9.44 7.34 -4.56
C PHE A 319 -8.66 7.22 -5.86
N SER A 320 -8.93 8.11 -6.81
CA SER A 320 -7.95 8.30 -7.88
C SER A 320 -6.68 8.87 -7.30
N TYR A 321 -5.55 8.53 -7.89
CA TYR A 321 -4.22 9.00 -7.51
C TYR A 321 -4.20 10.53 -7.38
N ALA A 322 -3.39 11.02 -6.46
CA ALA A 322 -3.35 12.43 -6.10
C ALA A 322 -2.83 13.32 -7.22
N ASP A 323 -1.94 12.80 -8.07
CA ASP A 323 -1.37 13.53 -9.20
C ASP A 323 -0.73 12.58 -10.24
N ASN A 324 -0.11 13.17 -11.26
CA ASN A 324 0.60 12.46 -12.33
C ASN A 324 1.98 11.94 -11.93
N THR A 325 2.38 12.10 -10.67
CA THR A 325 3.63 11.60 -10.13
C THR A 325 3.50 10.16 -9.62
N VAL A 326 2.28 9.65 -9.47
CA VAL A 326 2.00 8.25 -9.14
C VAL A 326 2.08 7.40 -10.39
N ASN A 327 2.80 6.28 -10.33
CA ASN A 327 2.89 5.40 -11.49
C ASN A 327 1.67 4.47 -11.54
N PRO A 328 1.03 4.39 -12.71
CA PRO A 328 0.12 3.29 -12.97
C PRO A 328 0.90 1.99 -13.19
N ASP A 329 0.24 0.86 -13.02
CA ASP A 329 0.67 -0.38 -13.64
C ASP A 329 0.64 -0.25 -15.18
N SER A 330 1.59 -0.87 -15.85
CA SER A 330 1.78 -0.72 -17.30
C SER A 330 0.84 -1.59 -18.13
N THR A 331 0.28 -2.65 -17.54
CA THR A 331 -0.78 -3.45 -18.17
C THR A 331 -2.14 -2.78 -18.00
N PHE A 332 -2.43 -2.29 -16.80
CA PHE A 332 -3.73 -1.70 -16.47
C PHE A 332 -3.82 -0.22 -16.88
N ASN A 333 -2.74 0.52 -16.72
CA ASN A 333 -2.68 1.97 -16.93
C ASN A 333 -3.76 2.71 -16.09
N GLU A 334 -3.97 2.24 -14.86
CA GLU A 334 -4.97 2.69 -13.91
C GLU A 334 -4.63 4.03 -13.27
N ASN A 335 -5.62 4.70 -12.69
CA ASN A 335 -5.34 5.74 -11.71
C ASN A 335 -6.15 5.58 -10.42
N PHE A 336 -6.82 4.45 -10.21
CA PHE A 336 -7.35 4.07 -8.91
C PHE A 336 -7.39 2.54 -8.78
N VAL A 337 -7.26 2.07 -7.54
CA VAL A 337 -7.43 0.66 -7.18
C VAL A 337 -8.11 0.58 -5.82
N LEU A 338 -8.99 -0.40 -5.66
CA LEU A 338 -9.57 -0.82 -4.39
C LEU A 338 -9.60 -2.36 -4.37
N GLY A 339 -8.60 -2.95 -3.72
CA GLY A 339 -8.53 -4.38 -3.50
C GLY A 339 -9.47 -4.84 -2.40
N ASP A 340 -9.55 -6.17 -2.26
CA ASP A 340 -10.31 -6.86 -1.22
C ASP A 340 -11.76 -6.40 -1.08
N LEU A 341 -12.49 -6.42 -2.19
CA LEU A 341 -13.94 -6.33 -2.21
C LEU A 341 -14.56 -7.74 -2.29
N PRO A 342 -15.43 -8.15 -1.35
CA PRO A 342 -16.18 -9.39 -1.47
C PRO A 342 -16.89 -9.48 -2.82
N ALA A 343 -16.92 -10.65 -3.45
CA ALA A 343 -17.59 -10.83 -4.73
C ALA A 343 -19.09 -10.55 -4.61
N ASN A 344 -19.55 -9.45 -5.21
CA ASN A 344 -20.92 -8.98 -5.16
C ASN A 344 -21.14 -7.88 -6.20
N TYR A 345 -22.39 -7.42 -6.34
CA TYR A 345 -22.71 -6.17 -7.00
C TYR A 345 -22.35 -4.97 -6.11
N TYR A 346 -21.75 -3.97 -6.74
CA TYR A 346 -21.41 -2.69 -6.15
C TYR A 346 -21.95 -1.56 -7.02
N GLU A 347 -22.59 -0.61 -6.38
CA GLU A 347 -22.81 0.71 -6.93
C GLU A 347 -21.56 1.55 -6.71
N VAL A 348 -20.97 2.03 -7.81
CA VAL A 348 -19.85 2.97 -7.80
C VAL A 348 -20.39 4.34 -8.18
N THR A 349 -20.19 5.34 -7.32
CA THR A 349 -20.59 6.71 -7.57
C THR A 349 -19.44 7.69 -7.42
N VAL A 350 -19.51 8.79 -8.16
CA VAL A 350 -18.68 9.97 -7.95
C VAL A 350 -19.59 11.17 -7.84
N SER A 351 -19.42 11.93 -6.77
CA SER A 351 -20.15 13.18 -6.54
C SER A 351 -19.18 14.33 -6.36
N GLU A 352 -19.50 15.48 -6.94
CA GLU A 352 -18.71 16.70 -6.83
C GLU A 352 -19.63 17.85 -6.42
N ASN A 353 -19.27 18.57 -5.35
CA ASN A 353 -20.09 19.65 -4.78
C ASN A 353 -21.54 19.23 -4.49
N GLY A 354 -21.73 18.00 -4.02
CA GLY A 354 -23.07 17.45 -3.73
C GLY A 354 -23.87 17.01 -4.95
N ARG A 355 -23.31 17.10 -6.17
CA ARG A 355 -23.95 16.65 -7.41
C ARG A 355 -23.35 15.34 -7.88
N LEU A 356 -24.21 14.35 -8.17
CA LEU A 356 -23.80 13.09 -8.80
C LEU A 356 -23.25 13.36 -10.21
N ARG A 357 -22.02 12.95 -10.46
CA ARG A 357 -21.29 13.10 -11.74
C ARG A 357 -21.13 11.77 -12.48
N PHE A 358 -21.12 10.66 -11.74
CA PHE A 358 -21.01 9.31 -12.27
C PHE A 358 -21.73 8.32 -11.34
N GLN A 359 -22.37 7.32 -11.93
CA GLN A 359 -22.99 6.19 -11.23
C GLN A 359 -22.99 4.99 -12.16
N GLN A 360 -22.50 3.85 -11.68
CA GLN A 360 -22.54 2.59 -12.40
C GLN A 360 -22.60 1.42 -11.42
N ILE A 361 -23.38 0.40 -11.75
CA ILE A 361 -23.34 -0.88 -11.06
C ILE A 361 -22.28 -1.76 -11.73
N VAL A 362 -21.37 -2.32 -10.92
CA VAL A 362 -20.35 -3.28 -11.33
C VAL A 362 -20.47 -4.55 -10.51
N TYR A 363 -20.12 -5.69 -11.08
CA TYR A 363 -19.96 -6.93 -10.32
C TYR A 363 -18.48 -7.17 -10.08
N ILE A 364 -18.09 -7.37 -8.81
CA ILE A 364 -16.73 -7.77 -8.46
C ILE A 364 -16.63 -9.28 -8.49
N TYR A 365 -15.73 -9.80 -9.33
CA TYR A 365 -15.45 -11.22 -9.42
C TYR A 365 -14.39 -11.64 -8.40
N SER A 366 -14.54 -12.82 -7.82
CA SER A 366 -13.50 -13.35 -6.93
C SER A 366 -12.23 -13.69 -7.70
N ASN A 367 -11.08 -13.39 -7.09
CA ASN A 367 -9.73 -13.67 -7.59
C ASN A 367 -9.43 -13.03 -8.95
N ARG A 368 -10.01 -11.86 -9.22
CA ARG A 368 -9.82 -11.10 -10.46
C ARG A 368 -9.87 -9.59 -10.24
N THR A 369 -9.24 -8.85 -11.15
CA THR A 369 -9.44 -7.41 -11.25
C THR A 369 -10.64 -7.10 -12.14
N THR A 370 -11.60 -6.37 -11.60
CA THR A 370 -12.72 -5.78 -12.33
C THR A 370 -12.34 -4.37 -12.77
N TRP A 371 -12.39 -4.11 -14.08
CA TRP A 371 -12.06 -2.81 -14.64
C TRP A 371 -13.28 -1.87 -14.70
N LEU A 372 -13.06 -0.58 -14.45
CA LEU A 372 -14.08 0.46 -14.55
C LEU A 372 -13.52 1.77 -15.11
N ASP A 373 -14.00 2.16 -16.30
CA ASP A 373 -13.75 3.48 -16.86
C ASP A 373 -14.77 4.49 -16.32
N VAL A 374 -14.30 5.39 -15.45
CA VAL A 374 -15.12 6.44 -14.85
C VAL A 374 -14.97 7.70 -15.69
N LYS A 375 -16.02 8.04 -16.45
CA LYS A 375 -16.07 9.29 -17.24
C LYS A 375 -17.05 10.28 -16.60
N LEU A 376 -16.52 11.33 -15.99
CA LEU A 376 -17.35 12.35 -15.33
C LEU A 376 -18.04 13.23 -16.37
N LYS A 377 -19.36 13.37 -16.23
CA LYS A 377 -20.22 14.17 -17.13
C LYS A 377 -20.43 15.57 -16.61
#